data_AF-A0A2L0VPN9-F1
#
_entry.id   AF-A0A2L0VPN9-F1
#
_cell.length_a   1.000
_cell.length_b   1.000
_cell.length_c   1.000
_cell.angle_alpha   90.00
_cell.angle_beta   90.00
_cell.angle_gamma   90.00
#
_symmetry.space_group_name_H-M   'P 1'
#
loop_
_entity.id
_entity.type
_entity.pdbx_description
1 polymer ?
#
loop_
_entity_poly.entity_id
_entity_poly.type
_entity_poly.pdbx_seq_one_letter_code
_entity_poly.pdbx_strand_id
1 'polypeptide(L)' 'MGNDLIEIKTISPIKSTNVIELNFSRNFSKVLIVKIDENFKIHSKLIERKSLRKKQGKKRIRWSAF' A
#
# COMPACT_ATOMS: atom_id res chain seq x y z
N MET A 1 0.53 -10.47 -21.58
CA MET A 1 0.45 -9.26 -20.73
C MET A 1 -0.98 -9.20 -20.18
N GLY A 2 -1.19 -9.13 -18.85
CA GLY A 2 -2.56 -9.07 -18.29
C GLY A 2 -2.80 -9.62 -16.87
N ASN A 3 -1.85 -10.31 -16.24
CA ASN A 3 -2.10 -11.02 -14.96
C ASN A 3 -1.62 -10.26 -13.72
N ASP A 4 -1.76 -8.93 -13.69
CA ASP A 4 -1.41 -8.17 -12.50
C ASP A 4 -2.54 -8.22 -11.47
N LEU A 5 -2.29 -8.91 -10.36
CA LEU A 5 -3.15 -8.86 -9.19
C LEU A 5 -2.75 -7.64 -8.35
N ILE A 6 -3.67 -6.69 -8.22
CA ILE A 6 -3.45 -5.43 -7.50
C ILE A 6 -4.13 -5.49 -6.14
N GLU A 7 -3.34 -5.37 -5.07
CA GLU A 7 -3.86 -5.16 -3.71
C GLU A 7 -4.15 -3.66 -3.51
N ILE A 8 -5.33 -3.30 -2.99
CA ILE A 8 -5.67 -1.91 -2.66
C ILE A 8 -5.63 -1.72 -1.14
N LYS A 9 -4.93 -0.67 -0.68
CA LYS A 9 -4.89 -0.27 0.73
C LYS A 9 -5.28 1.19 0.88
N THR A 10 -6.29 1.44 1.71
CA THR A 10 -6.77 2.80 2.01
C THR A 10 -6.28 3.27 3.38
N ILE A 11 -5.74 4.49 3.44
CA ILE A 11 -5.49 5.25 4.67
C ILE A 11 -6.60 6.29 4.78
N SER A 12 -7.49 6.09 5.75
CA SER A 12 -8.61 6.99 6.05
C SER A 12 -8.14 8.26 6.76
N PRO A 13 -8.81 9.40 6.57
CA PRO A 13 -8.46 10.66 7.23
C PRO A 13 -8.55 10.59 8.75
N ILE A 14 -9.36 9.66 9.29
CA ILE A 14 -9.58 9.48 10.73
C ILE A 14 -8.44 8.65 11.36
N LYS A 15 -7.64 7.97 10.55
CA LYS A 15 -6.61 7.06 11.05
C LYS A 15 -5.40 7.85 11.52
N SER A 16 -5.13 7.84 12.83
CA SER A 16 -3.97 8.52 13.45
C SER A 16 -2.61 8.03 12.98
N THR A 17 -2.56 6.87 12.29
CA THR A 17 -1.32 6.26 11.82
C THR A 17 -1.25 6.23 10.30
N ASN A 18 -0.21 6.87 9.75
CA ASN A 18 0.16 6.80 8.33
C ASN A 18 0.89 5.48 7.98
N VAL A 19 0.45 4.37 8.56
CA VAL A 19 1.08 3.05 8.41
C VAL A 19 0.12 2.09 7.72
N ILE A 20 0.62 1.42 6.69
CA ILE A 20 -0.05 0.31 6.02
C ILE A 20 0.62 -1.01 6.39
N GLU A 21 -0.18 -2.06 6.53
CA GLU A 21 0.32 -3.43 6.66
C GLU A 21 0.10 -4.17 5.34
N LEU A 22 1.19 -4.69 4.78
CA LEU A 22 1.18 -5.56 3.60
C LEU A 22 1.49 -6.99 4.02
N ASN A 23 0.67 -7.93 3.55
CA ASN A 23 0.89 -9.35 3.75
C ASN A 23 1.48 -9.96 2.47
N PHE A 24 2.79 -10.20 2.45
CA PHE A 24 3.50 -10.76 1.29
C PHE A 24 3.15 -12.22 1.00
N SER A 25 2.40 -12.91 1.87
CA SER A 25 1.87 -14.24 1.58
C SER A 25 0.67 -14.20 0.62
N ARG A 26 0.05 -13.03 0.40
CA ARG A 26 -1.03 -12.88 -0.60
C ARG A 26 -0.46 -12.85 -2.02
N ASN A 27 -1.26 -13.28 -2.99
CA ASN A 27 -0.92 -13.26 -4.41
C ASN A 27 -1.26 -11.88 -5.03
N PHE A 28 -0.29 -10.98 -5.04
CA PHE A 28 -0.36 -9.69 -5.73
C PHE A 28 0.97 -9.38 -6.39
N SER A 29 0.96 -8.68 -7.52
CA SER A 29 2.14 -8.17 -8.21
C SER A 29 2.36 -6.67 -7.95
N LYS A 30 1.30 -5.94 -7.60
CA LYS A 30 1.32 -4.50 -7.32
C LYS A 30 0.44 -4.14 -6.11
N VAL A 31 0.73 -3.02 -5.48
CA VAL A 31 -0.10 -2.43 -4.42
C VAL A 31 -0.48 -1.01 -4.83
N LEU A 32 -1.76 -0.70 -4.82
CA LEU A 32 -2.27 0.67 -4.89
C LEU A 32 -2.59 1.15 -3.48
N ILE A 33 -1.83 2.14 -3.01
CA ILE A 33 -2.10 2.81 -1.74
C ILE A 33 -2.90 4.07 -2.04
N VAL A 34 -4.05 4.22 -1.41
CA VAL A 34 -4.90 5.41 -1.49
C VAL A 34 -4.90 6.05 -0.10
N LYS A 35 -4.50 7.32 -0.01
CA LYS A 35 -4.57 8.11 1.22
C LYS A 35 -5.56 9.24 1.01
N ILE A 36 -6.51 9.34 1.92
CA ILE A 36 -7.44 10.47 2.01
C ILE A 36 -6.96 11.28 3.22
N ASP A 37 -6.63 12.55 3.01
CA ASP A 37 -6.24 13.44 4.11
C ASP A 37 -7.43 14.15 4.75
N GLU A 38 -7.15 14.92 5.80
CA GLU A 38 -8.16 15.62 6.61
C GLU A 38 -9.01 16.62 5.81
N ASN A 39 -8.49 17.10 4.67
CA ASN A 39 -9.21 17.97 3.73
C ASN A 39 -9.96 17.17 2.66
N PHE A 40 -10.13 15.86 2.84
CA PHE A 40 -10.69 14.92 1.88
C PHE A 40 -9.94 14.90 0.53
N LYS A 41 -8.69 15.37 0.49
CA LYS A 41 -7.87 15.27 -0.72
C LYS A 41 -7.32 13.86 -0.85
N ILE A 42 -7.43 13.34 -2.07
CA ILE A 42 -7.00 11.99 -2.42
C ILE A 42 -5.55 12.03 -2.93
N HIS A 43 -4.73 11.16 -2.36
CA HIS A 43 -3.36 10.89 -2.79
C HIS A 43 -3.25 9.40 -3.12
N SER A 44 -2.51 9.04 -4.15
CA SER A 44 -2.35 7.63 -4.53
C SER A 44 -0.92 7.30 -4.96
N LYS A 45 -0.50 6.07 -4.70
CA LYS A 45 0.77 5.51 -5.18
C LYS A 45 0.58 4.06 -5.62
N LEU A 46 0.98 3.76 -6.85
CA LEU A 46 1.04 2.40 -7.37
C LEU A 46 2.48 1.89 -7.25
N ILE A 47 2.65 0.76 -6.58
CA ILE A 47 3.96 0.24 -6.18
C ILE A 47 4.09 -1.20 -6.65
N GLU A 48 5.18 -1.50 -7.35
CA GLU A 48 5.50 -2.86 -7.72
C GLU A 48 5.96 -3.68 -6.51
N ARG A 49 5.43 -4.89 -6.34
CA ARG A 49 5.82 -5.77 -5.22
C ARG A 49 7.33 -6.02 -5.17
N LYS A 50 7.98 -6.08 -6.34
CA LYS A 50 9.43 -6.32 -6.45
C LYS A 50 10.29 -5.18 -5.89
N SER A 51 9.80 -3.94 -5.87
CA SER A 51 10.53 -2.81 -5.27
C SER A 51 10.49 -2.83 -3.74
N LEU A 52 9.46 -3.47 -3.18
CA LEU A 52 9.34 -3.73 -1.75
C LEU A 52 10.24 -4.91 -1.38
N ARG A 53 11.50 -4.64 -0.94
CA ARG A 53 12.51 -5.65 -0.51
C ARG A 53 11.84 -6.92 0.07
N LYS A 54 12.11 -8.09 -0.54
CA LYS A 54 11.49 -9.39 -0.20
C LYS A 54 11.65 -9.69 1.29
N LYS A 55 10.57 -9.56 2.04
CA LYS A 55 10.42 -10.16 3.38
C LYS A 55 9.21 -11.08 3.34
N GLN A 56 9.38 -12.32 3.79
CA GLN A 56 8.23 -13.21 4.00
C GLN A 56 7.35 -12.62 5.12
N GLY A 57 6.04 -12.87 5.04
CA GLY A 57 5.07 -12.46 6.07
C GLY A 57 4.56 -11.02 5.95
N LYS A 58 4.27 -10.41 7.11
CA LYS A 58 3.67 -9.08 7.22
C LYS A 58 4.73 -7.99 7.33
N LYS A 59 4.52 -6.88 6.63
CA LYS A 59 5.38 -5.70 6.71
C LYS A 59 4.55 -4.45 6.94
N ARG A 60 4.96 -3.66 7.91
CA ARG A 60 4.43 -2.31 8.13
C ARG A 60 5.28 -1.30 7.36
N ILE A 61 4.64 -0.44 6.58
CA ILE A 61 5.31 0.60 5.80
C ILE A 61 4.63 1.93 6.09
N ARG A 62 5.44 2.96 6.34
CA ARG A 62 4.95 4.34 6.50
C ARG A 62 4.68 4.95 5.13
N TRP A 63 3.62 5.74 5.01
CA TRP A 63 3.32 6.51 3.80
C TRP A 63 4.51 7.35 3.32
N SER A 64 5.26 7.93 4.25
CA SER A 64 6.45 8.74 3.96
C SER A 64 7.66 7.96 3.43
N ALA A 65 7.61 6.63 3.41
CA ALA A 65 8.67 5.80 2.84
C ALA A 65 8.58 5.68 1.31
N PHE A 66 7.54 6.29 0.72
CA PHE A 66 7.28 6.36 -0.71
C PHE A 66 7.28 7.82 -1.12
#